data_AF-A0A2G6NYH8-F1
#
_entry.id   AF-A0A2G6NYH8-F1
#
_cell.length_a   1.000
_cell.length_b   1.000
_cell.length_c   1.000
_cell.angle_alpha   90.00
_cell.angle_beta   90.00
_cell.angle_gamma   90.00
#
_symmetry.space_group_name_H-M   'P 1'
#
loop_
_entity.id
_entity.type
_entity.pdbx_description
1 polymer ?
#
loop_
_entity_poly.entity_id
_entity_poly.type
_entity_poly.pdbx_seq_one_letter_code
_entity_poly.pdbx_strand_id
1 'polypeptide(L)'
;NTYEVTLRAEGTQAQRSSETVLVIDGSSSMGDGSNGTPFYYAKEAAKNIIQDLLVDDNPTGNNKVAIIVFNREIYSGTPQGFYGKNQKTTLINYLNNLDQEWSGTNVSLGLDTAIELLEDDGTSDCSSVENIILLSDGGPTYYGSSGSVNSCNGVPSSPNSCTDAAVASGQDAHMIEVGGGENREVYVYGVMITKWISGAQEQFALQVMDQIQNTGQVYESEDASDLSGIFADIADKIKVIAENVEVKDTLPSNFPIVSNQVTNNGSIISTGNATVSNGSISFPLNNVVKGDDYLYSYRFEVNMDNFCGTQTFSNATIEYKLTPCETNPTIYDFDPVTYCVPCADKSIVSFQQIGNMVEYQGTITEQGSCSGTTVKYKWEFYKDNESTPFDDTPYYNLQNQATYLTGQINMPSSVNDPQTIKAVLMVKIEMAGNGCMES
;
A
#
# COMPACT_ATOMS: atom_id res chain seq x y z
N ASN A 1 -10.39 19.84 -23.51
CA ASN A 1 -11.15 19.84 -22.25
C ASN A 1 -10.69 18.68 -21.37
N THR A 2 -9.38 18.59 -21.14
CA THR A 2 -8.77 17.45 -20.47
C THR A 2 -8.05 17.97 -19.24
N TYR A 3 -8.31 17.37 -18.09
CA TYR A 3 -7.76 17.78 -16.81
C TYR A 3 -6.97 16.62 -16.22
N GLU A 4 -6.01 16.96 -15.37
CA GLU A 4 -5.18 16.00 -14.66
C GLU A 4 -5.45 16.12 -13.17
N VAL A 5 -5.65 14.98 -12.53
CA VAL A 5 -5.90 14.84 -11.09
C VAL A 5 -4.70 14.14 -10.52
N THR A 6 -4.25 14.59 -9.35
CA THR A 6 -3.21 13.91 -8.60
C THR A 6 -3.73 13.57 -7.22
N LEU A 7 -3.64 12.30 -6.84
CA LEU A 7 -3.94 11.80 -5.50
C LEU A 7 -2.63 11.36 -4.87
N ARG A 8 -2.41 11.78 -3.62
CA ARG A 8 -1.22 11.42 -2.86
C ARG A 8 -1.63 10.70 -1.57
N ALA A 9 -1.05 9.53 -1.33
CA ALA A 9 -1.21 8.78 -0.09
C ALA A 9 0.17 8.56 0.53
N GLU A 10 0.33 8.93 1.80
CA GLU A 10 1.61 8.81 2.52
C GLU A 10 1.47 7.90 3.75
N GLY A 11 2.42 6.99 3.92
CA GLY A 11 2.56 6.20 5.13
C GLY A 11 3.33 6.98 6.21
N THR A 12 2.65 7.80 7.01
CA THR A 12 3.34 8.75 7.92
C THR A 12 3.72 8.16 9.28
N GLN A 13 2.86 7.37 9.94
CA GLN A 13 3.16 6.80 11.26
C GLN A 13 2.46 5.45 11.51
N ALA A 14 3.23 4.45 11.98
CA ALA A 14 2.68 3.22 12.51
C ALA A 14 1.91 3.52 13.80
N GLN A 15 0.61 3.22 13.84
CA GLN A 15 -0.17 3.33 15.07
C GLN A 15 0.05 2.15 16.02
N ARG A 16 0.83 1.15 15.63
CA ARG A 16 0.99 -0.10 16.37
C ARG A 16 2.44 -0.35 16.75
N SER A 17 2.62 -0.85 17.96
CA SER A 17 3.91 -1.37 18.41
C SER A 17 4.13 -2.75 17.81
N SER A 18 5.39 -3.13 17.58
CA SER A 18 5.72 -4.51 17.26
C SER A 18 6.06 -5.26 18.54
N GLU A 19 5.43 -6.42 18.74
CA GLU A 19 5.83 -7.41 19.73
C GLU A 19 6.40 -8.62 18.99
N THR A 20 7.73 -8.77 19.07
CA THR A 20 8.44 -9.80 18.31
C THR A 20 9.06 -10.82 19.26
N VAL A 21 8.78 -12.10 19.05
CA VAL A 21 9.43 -13.22 19.74
C VAL A 21 10.47 -13.84 18.82
N LEU A 22 11.75 -13.76 19.22
CA LEU A 22 12.85 -14.43 18.52
C LEU A 22 12.97 -15.86 19.06
N VAL A 23 12.60 -16.85 18.27
CA VAL A 23 12.66 -18.28 18.63
C VAL A 23 13.89 -18.89 17.96
N ILE A 24 14.95 -19.08 18.74
CA ILE A 24 16.29 -19.43 18.24
C ILE A 24 16.59 -20.90 18.56
N ASP A 25 16.84 -21.70 17.53
CA ASP A 25 17.37 -23.04 17.69
C ASP A 25 18.79 -22.98 18.29
N GLY A 26 18.93 -23.59 19.45
CA GLY A 26 20.18 -23.80 20.18
C GLY A 26 20.58 -25.28 20.21
N SER A 27 20.13 -26.08 19.24
CA SER A 27 20.49 -27.49 19.07
C SER A 27 21.95 -27.66 18.66
N SER A 28 22.57 -28.77 19.05
CA SER A 28 23.98 -29.06 18.75
C SER A 28 24.40 -28.96 17.28
N SER A 29 23.49 -29.06 16.31
CA SER A 29 23.81 -28.84 14.89
C SER A 29 24.17 -27.37 14.62
N MET A 30 23.55 -26.45 15.35
CA MET A 30 23.82 -25.02 15.26
C MET A 30 25.25 -24.66 15.74
N GLY A 31 25.93 -25.58 16.43
CA GLY A 31 27.30 -25.43 16.90
C GLY A 31 27.44 -24.56 18.16
N ASP A 32 28.62 -24.61 18.78
CA ASP A 32 28.94 -24.04 20.10
C ASP A 32 28.84 -22.51 20.23
N GLY A 33 28.37 -21.80 19.19
CA GLY A 33 28.33 -20.33 19.16
C GLY A 33 29.68 -19.65 18.91
N SER A 34 30.73 -20.42 18.59
CA SER A 34 32.00 -19.84 18.14
C SER A 34 31.86 -19.19 16.76
N ASN A 35 32.75 -18.24 16.46
CA ASN A 35 32.72 -17.51 15.18
C ASN A 35 32.73 -18.49 14.00
N GLY A 36 31.73 -18.39 13.13
CA GLY A 36 31.58 -19.24 11.96
C GLY A 36 30.51 -20.33 12.06
N THR A 37 29.91 -20.55 13.24
CA THR A 37 28.83 -21.53 13.41
C THR A 37 27.45 -20.93 13.09
N PRO A 38 26.45 -21.76 12.73
CA PRO A 38 25.06 -21.29 12.58
C PRO A 38 24.57 -20.49 13.79
N PHE A 39 24.85 -20.96 15.01
CA PHE A 39 24.41 -20.34 16.26
C PHE A 39 25.03 -18.96 16.47
N TYR A 40 26.31 -18.80 16.13
CA TYR A 40 26.95 -17.49 16.15
C TYR A 40 26.22 -16.51 15.22
N TYR A 41 25.89 -16.94 14.01
CA TYR A 41 25.20 -16.08 13.05
C TYR A 41 23.75 -15.78 13.44
N ALA A 42 23.02 -16.75 13.99
CA ALA A 42 21.70 -16.53 14.58
C ALA A 42 21.74 -15.50 15.72
N LYS A 43 22.78 -15.54 16.58
CA LYS A 43 23.01 -14.54 17.64
C LYS A 43 23.27 -13.15 17.06
N GLU A 44 24.15 -13.02 16.06
CA GLU A 44 24.44 -11.73 15.42
C GLU A 44 23.19 -11.13 14.75
N ALA A 45 22.44 -11.97 14.04
CA ALA A 45 21.15 -11.63 13.44
C ALA A 45 20.15 -11.11 14.47
N ALA A 46 19.91 -11.87 15.54
CA ALA A 46 19.01 -11.49 16.62
C ALA A 46 19.40 -10.14 17.22
N LYS A 47 20.70 -9.90 17.43
CA LYS A 47 21.22 -8.60 17.90
C LYS A 47 20.90 -7.45 16.94
N ASN A 48 20.94 -7.66 15.63
CA ASN A 48 20.61 -6.63 14.65
C ASN A 48 19.11 -6.30 14.66
N ILE A 49 18.24 -7.31 14.64
CA ILE A 49 16.78 -7.12 14.77
C ILE A 49 16.45 -6.34 16.04
N ILE A 50 17.05 -6.72 17.18
CA ILE A 50 16.85 -6.03 18.45
C ILE A 50 17.28 -4.56 18.34
N GLN A 51 18.38 -4.27 17.66
CA GLN A 51 18.83 -2.90 17.45
C GLN A 51 17.87 -2.09 16.58
N ASP A 52 17.32 -2.70 15.53
CA ASP A 52 16.42 -2.05 14.56
C ASP A 52 14.99 -1.86 15.10
N LEU A 53 14.45 -2.84 15.83
CA LEU A 53 13.12 -2.75 16.41
C LEU A 53 13.10 -1.87 17.68
N LEU A 54 14.17 -1.88 18.46
CA LEU A 54 14.29 -1.13 19.72
C LEU A 54 15.18 0.13 19.56
N VAL A 55 14.97 0.86 18.46
CA VAL A 55 15.53 2.21 18.24
C VAL A 55 14.82 3.27 19.09
N ASP A 56 15.50 4.38 19.37
CA ASP A 56 14.95 5.46 20.20
C ASP A 56 13.76 6.17 19.54
N ASP A 57 13.73 6.21 18.20
CA ASP A 57 12.69 6.81 17.35
C ASP A 57 11.78 5.75 16.71
N ASN A 58 11.47 4.67 17.43
CA ASN A 58 10.48 3.71 16.94
C ASN A 58 9.07 4.36 16.98
N PRO A 59 8.21 4.13 15.97
CA PRO A 59 7.04 5.00 15.71
C PRO A 59 6.05 5.15 16.87
N THR A 60 5.96 4.15 17.76
CA THR A 60 5.06 4.16 18.92
C THR A 60 5.76 4.32 20.26
N GLY A 61 7.10 4.26 20.31
CA GLY A 61 7.85 4.19 21.56
C GLY A 61 7.80 2.81 22.25
N ASN A 62 6.98 1.88 21.76
CA ASN A 62 6.46 0.75 22.52
C ASN A 62 6.82 -0.63 21.94
N ASN A 63 7.66 -0.70 20.91
CA ASN A 63 8.12 -2.01 20.40
C ASN A 63 8.76 -2.83 21.53
N LYS A 64 8.49 -4.12 21.54
CA LYS A 64 9.02 -5.08 22.49
C LYS A 64 9.60 -6.29 21.76
N VAL A 65 10.66 -6.84 22.32
CA VAL A 65 11.26 -8.08 21.85
C VAL A 65 11.38 -9.06 23.01
N ALA A 66 11.03 -10.31 22.76
CA ALA A 66 11.35 -11.44 23.60
C ALA A 66 12.30 -12.40 22.87
N ILE A 67 13.01 -13.22 23.63
CA ILE A 67 13.91 -14.24 23.08
C ILE A 67 13.55 -15.56 23.73
N ILE A 68 13.38 -16.59 22.91
CA ILE A 68 13.24 -17.98 23.33
C ILE A 68 14.37 -18.75 22.67
N VAL A 69 15.15 -19.48 23.47
CA VAL A 69 16.19 -20.37 22.95
C VAL A 69 15.79 -21.79 23.30
N PHE A 70 15.70 -22.65 22.31
CA PHE A 70 15.25 -24.03 22.48
C PHE A 70 16.27 -25.04 21.96
N ASN A 71 16.24 -26.25 22.49
CA ASN A 71 16.90 -27.42 21.90
C ASN A 71 15.92 -28.59 22.00
N ARG A 72 16.20 -29.67 22.74
CA ARG A 72 15.15 -30.55 23.26
C ARG A 72 14.20 -29.85 24.25
N GLU A 73 14.73 -28.88 25.01
CA GLU A 73 14.05 -28.14 26.09
C GLU A 73 14.27 -26.64 25.91
N ILE A 74 13.49 -25.80 26.59
CA ILE A 74 13.76 -24.35 26.66
C ILE A 74 14.99 -24.10 27.53
N TYR A 75 15.89 -23.23 27.08
CA TYR A 75 17.09 -22.89 27.83
C TYR A 75 16.74 -22.21 29.16
N SER A 76 17.21 -22.75 30.27
CA SER A 76 16.85 -22.28 31.63
C SER A 76 17.28 -20.84 31.96
N GLY A 77 18.23 -20.27 31.21
CA GLY A 77 18.66 -18.88 31.34
C GLY A 77 17.91 -17.89 30.45
N THR A 78 16.88 -18.34 29.73
CA THR A 78 16.10 -17.50 28.81
C THR A 78 15.45 -16.33 29.57
N PRO A 79 15.66 -15.08 29.13
CA PRO A 79 15.00 -13.91 29.72
C PRO A 79 13.49 -14.11 29.72
N GLN A 80 12.86 -13.85 30.85
CA GLN A 80 11.42 -13.97 30.99
C GLN A 80 10.76 -12.71 30.44
N GLY A 81 9.73 -12.86 29.61
CA GLY A 81 8.89 -11.75 29.16
C GLY A 81 9.42 -10.92 27.99
N PHE A 82 8.67 -9.87 27.69
CA PHE A 82 8.99 -8.86 26.68
C PHE A 82 9.89 -7.73 27.21
N TYR A 83 10.83 -7.29 26.39
CA TYR A 83 11.79 -6.22 26.69
C TYR A 83 11.64 -5.06 25.70
N GLY A 84 11.55 -3.84 26.21
CA GLY A 84 11.46 -2.63 25.40
C GLY A 84 12.82 -1.94 25.24
N LYS A 85 12.81 -0.75 24.61
CA LYS A 85 14.02 0.02 24.29
C LYS A 85 14.99 0.24 25.46
N ASN A 86 14.46 0.44 26.66
CA ASN A 86 15.28 0.69 27.86
C ASN A 86 16.05 -0.55 28.33
N GLN A 87 15.63 -1.75 27.91
CA GLN A 87 16.30 -3.00 28.24
C GLN A 87 17.05 -3.63 27.07
N LYS A 88 17.25 -2.90 25.96
CA LYS A 88 18.00 -3.37 24.79
C LYS A 88 19.36 -4.00 25.17
N THR A 89 20.13 -3.34 26.03
CA THR A 89 21.43 -3.86 26.50
C THR A 89 21.32 -5.19 27.23
N THR A 90 20.22 -5.44 27.95
CA THR A 90 19.97 -6.73 28.63
C THR A 90 19.85 -7.86 27.62
N LEU A 91 19.06 -7.67 26.56
CA LEU A 91 18.90 -8.68 25.50
C LEU A 91 20.21 -8.93 24.75
N ILE A 92 20.93 -7.86 24.39
CA ILE A 92 22.23 -7.98 23.70
C ILE A 92 23.25 -8.73 24.57
N ASN A 93 23.31 -8.43 25.86
CA ASN A 93 24.20 -9.12 26.80
C ASN A 93 23.80 -10.59 26.99
N TYR A 94 22.50 -10.89 27.05
CA TYR A 94 22.03 -12.27 27.09
C TYR A 94 22.53 -13.05 25.88
N LEU A 95 22.31 -12.54 24.66
CA LEU A 95 22.80 -13.18 23.44
C LEU A 95 24.31 -13.34 23.45
N ASN A 96 25.08 -12.33 23.85
CA ASN A 96 26.54 -12.42 23.90
C ASN A 96 27.03 -13.55 24.83
N ASN A 97 26.37 -13.76 25.98
CA ASN A 97 26.73 -14.77 26.98
C ASN A 97 26.04 -16.13 26.77
N LEU A 98 25.23 -16.24 25.72
CA LEU A 98 24.53 -17.48 25.41
C LEU A 98 25.52 -18.49 24.83
N ASP A 99 25.83 -19.51 25.63
CA ASP A 99 26.68 -20.64 25.26
C ASP A 99 25.81 -21.89 25.02
N GLN A 100 26.19 -22.69 24.03
CA GLN A 100 25.44 -23.88 23.62
C GLN A 100 26.06 -25.17 24.16
N GLU A 101 25.28 -26.05 24.78
CA GLU A 101 25.78 -27.37 25.23
C GLU A 101 24.79 -28.54 25.07
N TRP A 102 23.76 -28.46 24.21
CA TRP A 102 22.65 -29.42 24.28
C TRP A 102 22.18 -29.97 22.93
N SER A 103 21.82 -31.25 22.93
CA SER A 103 21.40 -31.99 21.74
C SER A 103 19.90 -31.89 21.47
N GLY A 104 19.52 -31.92 20.19
CA GLY A 104 18.14 -32.08 19.75
C GLY A 104 17.45 -30.77 19.41
N THR A 105 16.43 -30.87 18.54
CA THR A 105 15.73 -29.74 17.92
C THR A 105 14.23 -29.95 18.10
N ASN A 106 13.63 -29.26 19.07
CA ASN A 106 12.22 -29.35 19.43
C ASN A 106 11.49 -28.07 19.01
N VAL A 107 11.25 -27.93 17.71
CA VAL A 107 10.62 -26.74 17.13
C VAL A 107 9.22 -26.51 17.69
N SER A 108 8.44 -27.57 17.92
CA SER A 108 7.09 -27.42 18.49
C SER A 108 7.14 -26.75 19.86
N LEU A 109 8.06 -27.18 20.75
CA LEU A 109 8.23 -26.55 22.06
C LEU A 109 8.62 -25.05 21.96
N GLY A 110 9.52 -24.70 21.04
CA GLY A 110 9.93 -23.32 20.83
C GLY A 110 8.76 -22.42 20.40
N LEU A 111 7.91 -22.93 19.49
CA LEU A 111 6.71 -22.25 19.01
C LEU A 111 5.61 -22.19 20.07
N ASP A 112 5.31 -23.31 20.75
CA ASP A 112 4.32 -23.36 21.83
C ASP A 112 4.67 -22.36 22.94
N THR A 113 5.96 -22.26 23.29
CA THR A 113 6.42 -21.28 24.29
C THR A 113 6.27 -19.84 23.78
N ALA A 114 6.43 -19.60 22.48
CA ALA A 114 6.22 -18.28 21.89
C ALA A 114 4.75 -17.88 21.89
N ILE A 115 3.85 -18.84 21.62
CA ILE A 115 2.39 -18.67 21.72
C ILE A 115 2.05 -18.29 23.17
N GLU A 116 2.42 -19.12 24.14
CA GLU A 116 2.16 -18.88 25.57
C GLU A 116 2.65 -17.49 26.00
N LEU A 117 3.85 -17.10 25.56
CA LEU A 117 4.41 -15.79 25.88
C LEU A 117 3.60 -14.62 25.28
N LEU A 118 3.13 -14.76 24.03
CA LEU A 118 2.31 -13.73 23.39
C LEU A 118 0.91 -13.64 24.01
N GLU A 119 0.35 -14.76 24.46
CA GLU A 119 -0.96 -14.82 25.12
C GLU A 119 -0.91 -14.25 26.55
N ASP A 120 0.13 -14.60 27.32
CA ASP A 120 0.25 -14.24 28.74
C ASP A 120 0.87 -12.86 28.98
N ASP A 121 1.97 -12.55 28.27
CA ASP A 121 2.80 -11.36 28.51
C ASP A 121 2.69 -10.30 27.39
N GLY A 122 2.06 -10.67 26.27
CA GLY A 122 1.78 -9.74 25.18
C GLY A 122 0.86 -8.60 25.61
N THR A 123 0.82 -7.53 24.81
CA THR A 123 -0.21 -6.50 24.95
C THR A 123 -1.58 -7.16 24.78
N SER A 124 -2.62 -6.78 25.53
CA SER A 124 -3.92 -7.49 25.49
C SER A 124 -4.93 -6.91 24.50
N ASP A 125 -4.61 -5.79 23.85
CA ASP A 125 -5.46 -5.11 22.88
C ASP A 125 -4.85 -5.13 21.47
N CYS A 126 -5.51 -4.50 20.51
CA CYS A 126 -5.03 -4.41 19.14
C CYS A 126 -4.08 -3.22 18.89
N SER A 127 -3.35 -2.73 19.90
CA SER A 127 -2.32 -1.70 19.72
C SER A 127 -0.94 -2.27 19.35
N SER A 128 -0.80 -3.59 19.25
CA SER A 128 0.41 -4.28 18.80
C SER A 128 0.19 -5.14 17.55
N VAL A 129 1.29 -5.39 16.85
CA VAL A 129 1.42 -6.45 15.83
C VAL A 129 2.36 -7.51 16.39
N GLU A 130 1.88 -8.74 16.43
CA GLU A 130 2.60 -9.89 16.97
C GLU A 130 3.39 -10.60 15.88
N ASN A 131 4.66 -10.92 16.19
CA ASN A 131 5.56 -11.55 15.25
C ASN A 131 6.33 -12.67 15.95
N ILE A 132 6.50 -13.79 15.27
CA ILE A 132 7.43 -14.86 15.67
C ILE A 132 8.46 -15.00 14.56
N ILE A 133 9.74 -14.95 14.94
CA ILE A 133 10.84 -15.20 14.03
C ILE A 133 11.51 -16.49 14.49
N LEU A 134 11.32 -17.57 13.74
CA LEU A 134 11.92 -18.87 14.00
C LEU A 134 13.23 -19.01 13.22
N LEU A 135 14.34 -19.18 13.95
CA LEU A 135 15.68 -19.38 13.38
C LEU A 135 16.13 -20.83 13.63
N SER A 136 16.45 -21.58 12.57
CA SER A 136 16.90 -22.98 12.64
C SER A 136 17.94 -23.30 11.56
N ASP A 137 18.73 -24.36 11.73
CA ASP A 137 19.65 -24.89 10.70
C ASP A 137 19.19 -26.23 10.08
N GLY A 138 18.04 -26.75 10.51
CA GLY A 138 17.60 -28.06 10.08
C GLY A 138 16.20 -28.45 10.54
N GLY A 139 15.89 -29.74 10.34
CA GLY A 139 14.58 -30.31 10.67
C GLY A 139 14.43 -30.72 12.14
N PRO A 140 13.18 -30.76 12.65
CA PRO A 140 12.91 -31.12 14.04
C PRO A 140 13.25 -32.59 14.32
N THR A 141 13.93 -32.82 15.45
CA THR A 141 14.37 -34.15 15.89
C THR A 141 13.73 -34.59 17.22
N TYR A 142 13.08 -33.67 17.90
CA TYR A 142 12.29 -33.88 19.13
C TYR A 142 10.93 -33.19 19.05
N TYR A 143 9.99 -33.64 19.89
CA TYR A 143 8.70 -32.97 20.11
C TYR A 143 8.21 -33.18 21.55
N GLY A 144 7.21 -32.39 21.96
CA GLY A 144 6.59 -32.44 23.29
C GLY A 144 7.14 -31.38 24.24
N SER A 145 6.60 -31.34 25.46
CA SER A 145 6.87 -30.27 26.42
C SER A 145 8.15 -30.48 27.24
N SER A 146 8.68 -29.41 27.84
CA SER A 146 9.82 -29.47 28.77
C SER A 146 9.60 -30.53 29.86
N GLY A 147 10.58 -31.43 30.06
CA GLY A 147 10.48 -32.56 30.99
C GLY A 147 9.70 -33.78 30.49
N SER A 148 9.06 -33.73 29.32
CA SER A 148 8.32 -34.85 28.69
C SER A 148 8.51 -34.88 27.16
N VAL A 149 9.77 -34.93 26.73
CA VAL A 149 10.18 -34.88 25.32
C VAL A 149 10.28 -36.27 24.69
N ASN A 150 9.94 -36.37 23.41
CA ASN A 150 10.04 -37.58 22.59
C ASN A 150 11.02 -37.34 21.43
N SER A 151 11.79 -38.35 21.04
CA SER A 151 12.77 -38.28 19.95
C SER A 151 12.26 -38.97 18.68
N CYS A 152 12.56 -38.40 17.51
CA CYS A 152 12.25 -39.00 16.21
C CYS A 152 13.46 -39.66 15.52
N ASN A 153 14.53 -39.94 16.28
CA ASN A 153 15.71 -40.68 15.82
C ASN A 153 16.46 -40.07 14.61
N GLY A 154 16.65 -38.75 14.61
CA GLY A 154 17.51 -38.04 13.66
C GLY A 154 16.77 -37.02 12.79
N VAL A 155 17.51 -36.34 11.92
CA VAL A 155 16.98 -35.28 11.05
C VAL A 155 16.07 -35.92 9.98
N PRO A 156 14.78 -35.53 9.91
CA PRO A 156 13.80 -36.14 9.03
C PRO A 156 14.08 -35.83 7.56
N SER A 157 13.78 -36.81 6.70
CA SER A 157 13.69 -36.64 5.23
C SER A 157 12.31 -37.01 4.69
N SER A 158 11.34 -37.20 5.59
CA SER A 158 9.94 -37.54 5.31
C SER A 158 9.11 -37.22 6.56
N PRO A 159 7.77 -37.06 6.44
CA PRO A 159 6.91 -36.74 7.57
C PRO A 159 7.05 -37.74 8.72
N ASN A 160 7.07 -37.24 9.95
CA ASN A 160 7.06 -38.00 11.19
C ASN A 160 6.46 -37.16 12.33
N SER A 161 6.37 -37.73 13.54
CA SER A 161 5.76 -37.04 14.69
C SER A 161 6.44 -35.71 15.07
N CYS A 162 7.75 -35.54 14.82
CA CYS A 162 8.44 -34.29 15.11
C CYS A 162 8.10 -33.21 14.09
N THR A 163 7.98 -33.58 12.81
CA THR A 163 7.62 -32.64 11.76
C THR A 163 6.15 -32.28 11.86
N ASP A 164 5.29 -33.25 12.16
CA ASP A 164 3.86 -33.05 12.32
C ASP A 164 3.57 -32.13 13.52
N ALA A 165 4.27 -32.35 14.65
CA ALA A 165 4.14 -31.48 15.82
C ALA A 165 4.65 -30.06 15.55
N ALA A 166 5.81 -29.92 14.88
CA ALA A 166 6.35 -28.60 14.54
C ALA A 166 5.42 -27.81 13.61
N VAL A 167 4.86 -28.47 12.58
CA VAL A 167 3.89 -27.86 11.67
C VAL A 167 2.60 -27.50 12.40
N ALA A 168 2.08 -28.37 13.26
CA ALA A 168 0.89 -28.09 14.05
C ALA A 168 1.08 -26.84 14.93
N SER A 169 2.15 -26.79 15.74
CA SER A 169 2.47 -25.62 16.56
C SER A 169 2.70 -24.35 15.73
N GLY A 170 3.30 -24.48 14.53
CA GLY A 170 3.47 -23.36 13.61
C GLY A 170 2.14 -22.79 13.13
N GLN A 171 1.20 -23.66 12.76
CA GLN A 171 -0.13 -23.27 12.31
C GLN A 171 -0.99 -22.73 13.46
N ASP A 172 -0.89 -23.32 14.65
CA ASP A 172 -1.53 -22.81 15.86
C ASP A 172 -0.98 -21.41 16.20
N ALA A 173 0.31 -21.18 15.97
CA ALA A 173 0.93 -19.87 16.18
C ALA A 173 0.42 -18.78 15.24
N HIS A 174 -0.21 -19.09 14.09
CA HIS A 174 -0.72 -18.07 13.16
C HIS A 174 -1.85 -17.25 13.76
N MET A 175 -2.54 -17.77 14.77
CA MET A 175 -3.64 -17.09 15.44
C MET A 175 -3.68 -17.44 16.92
N ILE A 176 -3.48 -16.44 17.78
CA ILE A 176 -3.48 -16.60 19.24
C ILE A 176 -4.73 -16.01 19.87
N GLU A 177 -5.11 -16.51 21.04
CA GLU A 177 -6.21 -15.94 21.84
C GLU A 177 -5.64 -15.13 23.00
N VAL A 178 -5.86 -13.82 22.99
CA VAL A 178 -5.31 -12.91 24.00
C VAL A 178 -6.38 -12.47 24.99
N GLY A 179 -5.94 -12.00 26.16
CA GLY A 179 -6.81 -11.67 27.29
C GLY A 179 -8.05 -10.87 26.89
N GLY A 180 -9.24 -11.50 26.96
CA GLY A 180 -10.51 -10.93 26.50
C GLY A 180 -11.26 -11.80 25.47
N GLY A 181 -10.62 -12.84 24.94
CA GLY A 181 -11.20 -13.75 23.95
C GLY A 181 -11.12 -13.22 22.52
N GLU A 182 -10.18 -12.31 22.27
CA GLU A 182 -9.91 -11.76 20.94
C GLU A 182 -8.86 -12.62 20.24
N ASN A 183 -9.12 -13.00 18.99
CA ASN A 183 -8.14 -13.70 18.16
C ASN A 183 -7.23 -12.68 17.48
N ARG A 184 -5.92 -12.90 17.57
CA ARG A 184 -4.92 -12.08 16.88
C ARG A 184 -4.11 -12.88 15.91
N GLU A 185 -3.98 -12.34 14.70
CA GLU A 185 -3.07 -12.87 13.70
C GLU A 185 -1.62 -12.58 14.13
N VAL A 186 -0.77 -13.60 14.01
CA VAL A 186 0.66 -13.50 14.28
C VAL A 186 1.42 -13.84 13.02
N TYR A 187 2.38 -13.00 12.65
CA TYR A 187 3.25 -13.28 11.51
C TYR A 187 4.41 -14.17 11.94
N VAL A 188 4.43 -15.40 11.43
CA VAL A 188 5.49 -16.39 11.65
C VAL A 188 6.45 -16.35 10.47
N TYR A 189 7.66 -15.87 10.72
CA TYR A 189 8.77 -15.83 9.78
C TYR A 189 9.68 -17.05 10.01
N GLY A 190 9.92 -17.81 8.96
CA GLY A 190 10.86 -18.94 8.98
C GLY A 190 12.21 -18.55 8.40
N VAL A 191 13.29 -18.68 9.17
CA VAL A 191 14.67 -18.40 8.74
C VAL A 191 15.53 -19.65 8.90
N MET A 192 16.05 -20.15 7.79
CA MET A 192 16.81 -21.39 7.70
C MET A 192 18.27 -21.11 7.33
N ILE A 193 19.19 -21.58 8.17
CA ILE A 193 20.63 -21.55 7.91
C ILE A 193 21.06 -22.89 7.31
N THR A 194 21.04 -23.01 5.98
CA THR A 194 21.09 -24.32 5.29
C THR A 194 22.48 -24.88 5.06
N LYS A 195 23.55 -24.10 5.28
CA LYS A 195 24.94 -24.48 4.93
C LYS A 195 25.41 -25.85 5.43
N TRP A 196 24.86 -26.37 6.53
CA TRP A 196 25.30 -27.62 7.16
C TRP A 196 24.32 -28.78 7.03
N ILE A 197 23.18 -28.57 6.36
CA ILE A 197 22.25 -29.61 5.96
C ILE A 197 22.29 -29.73 4.44
N SER A 198 22.08 -30.92 3.87
CA SER A 198 22.09 -31.07 2.41
C SER A 198 21.17 -32.17 1.90
N GLY A 199 20.81 -32.07 0.63
CA GLY A 199 20.10 -33.11 -0.09
C GLY A 199 18.66 -33.29 0.39
N ALA A 200 18.21 -34.53 0.56
CA ALA A 200 16.80 -34.82 0.89
C ALA A 200 16.39 -34.26 2.28
N GLN A 201 17.33 -34.15 3.21
CA GLN A 201 17.05 -33.61 4.55
C GLN A 201 16.88 -32.09 4.51
N GLU A 202 17.70 -31.40 3.73
CA GLU A 202 17.58 -29.95 3.52
C GLU A 202 16.26 -29.60 2.84
N GLN A 203 15.96 -30.25 1.71
CA GLN A 203 14.72 -30.02 0.98
C GLN A 203 13.49 -30.26 1.85
N PHE A 204 13.52 -31.31 2.68
CA PHE A 204 12.41 -31.62 3.56
C PHE A 204 12.32 -30.65 4.76
N ALA A 205 13.45 -30.21 5.31
CA ALA A 205 13.46 -29.19 6.37
C ALA A 205 12.89 -27.85 5.88
N LEU A 206 13.24 -27.44 4.65
CA LEU A 206 12.67 -26.25 4.00
C LEU A 206 11.15 -26.39 3.79
N GLN A 207 10.67 -27.56 3.34
CA GLN A 207 9.24 -27.83 3.20
C GLN A 207 8.49 -27.80 4.54
N VAL A 208 9.12 -28.26 5.63
CA VAL A 208 8.54 -28.18 6.97
C VAL A 208 8.49 -26.73 7.44
N MET A 209 9.57 -25.96 7.26
CA MET A 209 9.59 -24.53 7.60
C MET A 209 8.56 -23.73 6.78
N ASP A 210 8.37 -24.07 5.50
CA ASP A 210 7.37 -23.44 4.63
C ASP A 210 5.94 -23.66 5.12
N GLN A 211 5.66 -24.82 5.72
CA GLN A 211 4.36 -25.11 6.34
C GLN A 211 4.18 -24.46 7.72
N ILE A 212 5.27 -24.08 8.38
CA ILE A 212 5.26 -23.40 9.69
C ILE A 212 5.03 -21.90 9.52
N GLN A 213 5.65 -21.26 8.52
CA GLN A 213 5.54 -19.83 8.27
C GLN A 213 4.22 -19.45 7.57
N ASN A 214 3.74 -18.21 7.77
CA ASN A 214 2.57 -17.63 7.08
C ASN A 214 2.87 -16.30 6.35
N THR A 215 4.14 -16.01 6.13
CA THR A 215 4.63 -14.75 5.55
C THR A 215 5.01 -14.86 4.06
N GLY A 216 4.73 -16.02 3.46
CA GLY A 216 4.73 -16.25 2.01
C GLY A 216 5.98 -16.93 1.46
N GLN A 217 7.09 -16.91 2.19
CA GLN A 217 8.30 -17.66 1.83
C GLN A 217 9.17 -17.94 3.06
N VAL A 218 9.93 -19.03 2.99
CA VAL A 218 11.07 -19.27 3.90
C VAL A 218 12.24 -18.39 3.47
N TYR A 219 12.91 -17.78 4.44
CA TYR A 219 14.20 -17.14 4.20
C TYR A 219 15.31 -18.17 4.37
N GLU A 220 16.19 -18.24 3.38
CA GLU A 220 17.27 -19.22 3.34
C GLU A 220 18.60 -18.49 3.25
N SER A 221 19.60 -19.01 3.94
CA SER A 221 20.95 -18.47 3.94
C SER A 221 21.98 -19.59 4.05
N GLU A 222 22.88 -19.65 3.07
CA GLU A 222 24.09 -20.46 3.14
C GLU A 222 25.28 -19.66 3.70
N ASP A 223 25.19 -18.32 3.78
CA ASP A 223 26.23 -17.47 4.35
C ASP A 223 25.67 -16.44 5.33
N ALA A 224 26.38 -16.29 6.44
CA ALA A 224 26.11 -15.36 7.51
C ALA A 224 25.88 -13.90 7.13
N SER A 225 26.56 -13.43 6.08
CA SER A 225 26.35 -12.07 5.58
C SER A 225 24.90 -11.84 5.16
N ASP A 226 24.23 -12.91 4.70
CA ASP A 226 22.91 -12.83 4.09
C ASP A 226 21.81 -12.69 5.15
N LEU A 227 22.05 -13.19 6.37
CA LEU A 227 21.10 -13.05 7.47
C LEU A 227 20.84 -11.57 7.81
N SER A 228 21.86 -10.72 7.77
CA SER A 228 21.66 -9.28 8.05
C SER A 228 20.68 -8.61 7.08
N GLY A 229 20.72 -8.97 5.79
CA GLY A 229 19.76 -8.49 4.79
C GLY A 229 18.36 -9.08 4.97
N ILE A 230 18.28 -10.38 5.28
CA ILE A 230 17.01 -11.06 5.61
C ILE A 230 16.32 -10.36 6.78
N PHE A 231 17.07 -10.07 7.84
CA PHE A 231 16.50 -9.45 9.04
C PHE A 231 16.15 -7.97 8.87
N ALA A 232 16.87 -7.25 8.00
CA ALA A 232 16.46 -5.91 7.59
C ALA A 232 15.12 -5.96 6.82
N ASP A 233 14.96 -6.90 5.89
CA ASP A 233 13.69 -7.09 5.15
C ASP A 233 12.54 -7.49 6.08
N ILE A 234 12.77 -8.41 7.03
CA ILE A 234 11.77 -8.74 8.06
C ILE A 234 11.44 -7.52 8.92
N ALA A 235 12.45 -6.77 9.38
CA ALA A 235 12.23 -5.56 10.16
C ALA A 235 11.45 -4.49 9.38
N ASP A 236 11.63 -4.39 8.07
CA ASP A 236 10.84 -3.51 7.20
C ASP A 236 9.39 -4.00 7.02
N LYS A 237 9.17 -5.31 6.88
CA LYS A 237 7.83 -5.91 6.83
C LYS A 237 7.05 -5.76 8.14
N ILE A 238 7.74 -5.79 9.28
CA ILE A 238 7.15 -5.51 10.59
C ILE A 238 6.68 -4.04 10.72
N LYS A 239 7.15 -3.12 9.86
CA LYS A 239 6.72 -1.71 9.83
C LYS A 239 5.44 -1.46 9.03
N VAL A 240 4.73 -2.49 8.56
CA VAL A 240 3.42 -2.32 7.89
C VAL A 240 2.46 -1.62 8.85
N ILE A 241 1.86 -0.53 8.39
CA ILE A 241 1.00 0.37 9.18
C ILE A 241 -0.47 0.25 8.80
N ALA A 242 -0.75 -0.24 7.59
CA ALA A 242 -2.09 -0.48 7.10
C ALA A 242 -2.09 -1.59 6.04
N GLU A 243 -3.13 -2.41 6.06
CA GLU A 243 -3.35 -3.54 5.15
C GLU A 243 -4.63 -3.35 4.34
N ASN A 244 -4.72 -4.09 3.24
CA ASN A 244 -5.84 -4.05 2.30
C ASN A 244 -6.18 -2.61 1.87
N VAL A 245 -5.16 -1.80 1.70
CA VAL A 245 -5.30 -0.38 1.41
C VAL A 245 -5.69 -0.21 -0.05
N GLU A 246 -6.79 0.51 -0.30
CA GLU A 246 -7.29 0.84 -1.62
C GLU A 246 -7.68 2.32 -1.68
N VAL A 247 -7.13 3.06 -2.65
CA VAL A 247 -7.59 4.41 -2.97
C VAL A 247 -8.60 4.31 -4.10
N LYS A 248 -9.79 4.86 -3.90
CA LYS A 248 -10.87 4.86 -4.87
C LYS A 248 -11.32 6.28 -5.15
N ASP A 249 -11.53 6.61 -6.41
CA ASP A 249 -12.07 7.89 -6.82
C ASP A 249 -13.27 7.69 -7.72
N THR A 250 -14.43 8.21 -7.32
CA THR A 250 -15.66 8.13 -8.11
C THR A 250 -15.95 9.48 -8.77
N LEU A 251 -15.96 9.46 -10.11
CA LEU A 251 -16.28 10.60 -10.95
C LEU A 251 -17.77 10.58 -11.33
N PRO A 252 -18.45 11.73 -11.32
CA PRO A 252 -19.80 11.85 -11.85
C PRO A 252 -19.87 11.52 -13.36
N SER A 253 -21.04 11.09 -13.84
CA SER A 253 -21.24 10.57 -15.20
C SER A 253 -20.93 11.57 -16.33
N ASN A 254 -20.84 12.85 -16.03
CA ASN A 254 -20.49 13.92 -16.97
C ASN A 254 -18.98 14.14 -17.12
N PHE A 255 -18.16 13.39 -16.39
CA PHE A 255 -16.68 13.42 -16.44
C PHE A 255 -16.13 12.06 -16.85
N PRO A 256 -16.24 11.65 -18.13
CA PRO A 256 -15.69 10.37 -18.58
C PRO A 256 -14.17 10.30 -18.36
N ILE A 257 -13.72 9.18 -17.79
CA ILE A 257 -12.31 8.85 -17.62
C ILE A 257 -11.72 8.53 -19.00
N VAL A 258 -10.56 9.11 -19.28
CA VAL A 258 -9.78 8.79 -20.47
C VAL A 258 -8.89 7.58 -20.13
N SER A 259 -9.43 6.37 -20.33
CA SER A 259 -8.87 5.12 -19.80
C SER A 259 -7.44 4.79 -20.23
N ASN A 260 -6.94 5.37 -21.32
CA ASN A 260 -5.57 5.18 -21.83
C ASN A 260 -4.55 6.18 -21.27
N GLN A 261 -4.90 6.98 -20.25
CA GLN A 261 -4.05 8.05 -19.68
C GLN A 261 -4.00 8.01 -18.14
N VAL A 262 -4.19 6.83 -17.53
CA VAL A 262 -3.95 6.63 -16.09
C VAL A 262 -2.47 6.25 -15.91
N THR A 263 -1.73 7.02 -15.13
CA THR A 263 -0.29 6.82 -14.91
C THR A 263 0.01 6.71 -13.42
N ASN A 264 0.82 5.72 -13.04
CA ASN A 264 1.38 5.59 -11.71
C ASN A 264 2.83 6.10 -11.75
N ASN A 265 3.13 7.20 -11.05
CA ASN A 265 4.43 7.88 -11.08
C ASN A 265 5.16 7.84 -9.71
N GLY A 266 4.70 7.04 -8.74
CA GLY A 266 5.34 6.90 -7.43
C GLY A 266 6.64 6.06 -7.47
N SER A 267 7.54 6.29 -6.50
CA SER A 267 8.73 5.44 -6.29
C SER A 267 8.30 4.07 -5.76
N ILE A 268 8.32 3.08 -6.67
CA ILE A 268 8.50 1.63 -6.48
C ILE A 268 7.97 1.03 -5.16
N ILE A 269 6.70 0.62 -5.14
CA ILE A 269 6.29 -0.79 -5.00
C ILE A 269 5.10 -0.98 -5.95
N SER A 270 5.23 -1.82 -6.98
CA SER A 270 4.11 -2.13 -7.87
C SER A 270 3.12 -3.05 -7.14
N THR A 271 2.00 -2.52 -6.68
CA THR A 271 0.90 -3.35 -6.17
C THR A 271 -0.41 -3.08 -6.91
N GLY A 272 -0.35 -3.09 -8.25
CA GLY A 272 -1.52 -3.28 -9.11
C GLY A 272 -1.69 -2.22 -10.19
N ASN A 273 -2.23 -2.65 -11.32
CA ASN A 273 -2.72 -1.71 -12.33
C ASN A 273 -3.97 -1.05 -11.79
N ALA A 274 -4.07 0.28 -11.92
CA ALA A 274 -5.30 0.99 -11.62
C ALA A 274 -6.46 0.36 -12.41
N THR A 275 -7.58 0.12 -11.75
CA THR A 275 -8.77 -0.43 -12.41
C THR A 275 -9.79 0.69 -12.65
N VAL A 276 -10.36 0.70 -13.85
CA VAL A 276 -11.40 1.67 -14.23
C VAL A 276 -12.70 0.91 -14.45
N SER A 277 -13.72 1.22 -13.66
CA SER A 277 -15.03 0.58 -13.77
C SER A 277 -16.15 1.54 -13.37
N ASN A 278 -17.19 1.63 -14.18
CA ASN A 278 -18.42 2.39 -13.89
C ASN A 278 -18.19 3.84 -13.39
N GLY A 279 -17.26 4.58 -14.00
CA GLY A 279 -16.96 5.96 -13.60
C GLY A 279 -16.14 6.07 -12.31
N SER A 280 -15.58 4.96 -11.81
CA SER A 280 -14.64 4.96 -10.70
C SER A 280 -13.26 4.46 -11.13
N ILE A 281 -12.23 5.00 -10.49
CA ILE A 281 -10.85 4.53 -10.59
C ILE A 281 -10.46 3.96 -9.22
N SER A 282 -9.83 2.80 -9.21
CA SER A 282 -9.30 2.17 -8.00
C SER A 282 -7.80 1.92 -8.15
N PHE A 283 -7.06 2.25 -7.09
CA PHE A 283 -5.63 2.05 -6.93
C PHE A 283 -5.41 1.15 -5.70
N PRO A 284 -5.21 -0.17 -5.89
CA PRO A 284 -4.81 -1.03 -4.79
C PRO A 284 -3.37 -0.67 -4.36
N LEU A 285 -3.17 -0.48 -3.06
CA LEU A 285 -1.86 -0.33 -2.44
C LEU A 285 -1.43 -1.63 -1.74
N ASN A 286 -2.40 -2.48 -1.39
CA ASN A 286 -2.24 -3.66 -0.54
C ASN A 286 -1.73 -3.29 0.86
N ASN A 287 -0.42 -3.36 1.09
CA ASN A 287 0.19 -3.05 2.37
C ASN A 287 0.97 -1.74 2.25
N VAL A 288 0.78 -0.85 3.21
CA VAL A 288 1.49 0.44 3.30
C VAL A 288 2.40 0.38 4.52
N VAL A 289 3.68 0.77 4.36
CA VAL A 289 4.66 0.90 5.45
C VAL A 289 4.97 2.37 5.74
N LYS A 290 5.59 2.63 6.90
CA LYS A 290 6.07 3.97 7.23
C LYS A 290 7.13 4.43 6.21
N GLY A 291 6.93 5.61 5.64
CA GLY A 291 7.81 6.24 4.66
C GLY A 291 7.39 6.03 3.22
N ASP A 292 6.38 5.20 2.96
CA ASP A 292 5.82 5.08 1.62
C ASP A 292 5.15 6.39 1.18
N ASP A 293 5.34 6.74 -0.09
CA ASP A 293 4.74 7.90 -0.72
C ASP A 293 4.22 7.50 -2.10
N TYR A 294 2.89 7.39 -2.18
CA TYR A 294 2.20 6.99 -3.39
C TYR A 294 1.62 8.23 -4.08
N LEU A 295 1.94 8.37 -5.37
CA LEU A 295 1.44 9.45 -6.21
C LEU A 295 0.75 8.89 -7.44
N TYR A 296 -0.55 9.11 -7.52
CA TYR A 296 -1.39 8.67 -8.63
C TYR A 296 -1.82 9.86 -9.46
N SER A 297 -1.71 9.75 -10.78
CA SER A 297 -2.23 10.76 -11.69
C SER A 297 -3.12 10.14 -12.75
N TYR A 298 -4.26 10.77 -13.01
CA TYR A 298 -5.17 10.35 -14.08
C TYR A 298 -5.78 11.55 -14.79
N ARG A 299 -6.28 11.33 -16.01
CA ARG A 299 -6.91 12.37 -16.82
C ARG A 299 -8.38 12.07 -17.12
N PHE A 300 -9.18 13.12 -17.13
CA PHE A 300 -10.60 13.06 -17.50
C PHE A 300 -10.95 14.14 -18.51
N GLU A 301 -12.02 13.90 -19.27
CA GLU A 301 -12.59 14.87 -20.20
C GLU A 301 -13.90 15.45 -19.68
N VAL A 302 -14.12 16.73 -19.98
CA VAL A 302 -15.30 17.49 -19.57
C VAL A 302 -16.22 17.68 -20.77
N ASN A 303 -17.43 17.11 -20.72
CA ASN A 303 -18.46 17.34 -21.71
C ASN A 303 -19.28 18.60 -21.39
N MET A 304 -18.85 19.77 -21.86
CA MET A 304 -19.44 21.07 -21.50
C MET A 304 -20.88 21.32 -22.01
N ASP A 305 -21.52 20.38 -22.69
CA ASP A 305 -22.75 20.66 -23.43
C ASP A 305 -23.98 21.00 -22.56
N ASN A 306 -23.96 20.71 -21.24
CA ASN A 306 -25.13 20.88 -20.36
C ASN A 306 -24.85 21.32 -18.91
N PHE A 307 -23.64 21.76 -18.55
CA PHE A 307 -23.37 22.18 -17.18
C PHE A 307 -22.49 23.43 -17.10
N CYS A 308 -22.77 24.24 -16.09
CA CYS A 308 -21.99 25.40 -15.73
C CYS A 308 -22.11 25.66 -14.21
N GLY A 309 -21.30 26.55 -13.67
CA GLY A 309 -21.12 26.77 -12.24
C GLY A 309 -20.06 25.85 -11.61
N THR A 310 -19.90 25.93 -10.29
CA THR A 310 -19.00 25.06 -9.52
C THR A 310 -19.52 23.63 -9.50
N GLN A 311 -18.67 22.70 -9.90
CA GLN A 311 -18.91 21.26 -9.92
C GLN A 311 -17.91 20.58 -8.99
N THR A 312 -18.36 19.67 -8.15
CA THR A 312 -17.46 18.71 -7.49
C THR A 312 -17.21 17.58 -8.46
N PHE A 313 -15.94 17.36 -8.84
CA PHE A 313 -15.63 16.36 -9.85
C PHE A 313 -15.19 15.03 -9.24
N SER A 314 -14.58 15.03 -8.06
CA SER A 314 -14.04 13.84 -7.43
C SER A 314 -14.61 13.68 -6.03
N ASN A 315 -14.94 12.44 -5.70
CA ASN A 315 -15.14 12.00 -4.33
C ASN A 315 -14.20 10.82 -4.09
N ALA A 316 -12.95 11.14 -3.79
CA ALA A 316 -11.93 10.16 -3.52
C ALA A 316 -11.98 9.71 -2.06
N THR A 317 -11.77 8.42 -1.84
CA THR A 317 -11.71 7.77 -0.54
C THR A 317 -10.49 6.88 -0.49
N ILE A 318 -9.87 6.75 0.68
CA ILE A 318 -8.93 5.67 0.97
C ILE A 318 -9.59 4.73 1.98
N GLU A 319 -9.64 3.45 1.63
CA GLU A 319 -10.12 2.37 2.47
C GLU A 319 -8.90 1.58 2.96
N TYR A 320 -8.81 1.32 4.25
CA TYR A 320 -7.69 0.59 4.83
C TYR A 320 -8.07 -0.08 6.15
N LYS A 321 -7.28 -1.09 6.54
CA LYS A 321 -7.32 -1.67 7.88
C LYS A 321 -6.04 -1.33 8.61
N LEU A 322 -6.14 -0.73 9.79
CA LEU A 322 -4.98 -0.54 10.66
C LEU A 322 -4.58 -1.85 11.34
N THR A 323 -5.54 -2.76 11.51
CA THR A 323 -5.33 -4.00 12.24
C THR A 323 -6.07 -5.18 11.60
N PRO A 324 -5.53 -6.41 11.69
CA PRO A 324 -6.31 -7.63 11.40
C PRO A 324 -7.55 -7.77 12.31
N CYS A 325 -7.53 -7.18 13.52
CA CYS A 325 -8.69 -7.14 14.42
C CYS A 325 -9.85 -6.25 13.90
N GLU A 326 -9.58 -5.36 12.94
CA GLU A 326 -10.62 -4.51 12.37
C GLU A 326 -11.51 -5.34 11.44
N THR A 327 -12.70 -5.66 11.95
CA THR A 327 -13.74 -6.33 11.18
C THR A 327 -14.23 -5.48 10.01
N ASN A 328 -14.28 -4.15 10.19
CA ASN A 328 -14.64 -3.20 9.16
C ASN A 328 -13.44 -2.32 8.81
N PRO A 329 -13.18 -2.08 7.52
CA PRO A 329 -12.14 -1.15 7.11
C PRO A 329 -12.51 0.29 7.51
N THR A 330 -11.47 1.06 7.82
CA THR A 330 -11.57 2.50 8.00
C THR A 330 -11.64 3.16 6.62
N ILE A 331 -12.57 4.10 6.46
CA ILE A 331 -12.72 4.89 5.24
C ILE A 331 -12.39 6.35 5.59
N TYR A 332 -11.48 6.94 4.83
CA TYR A 332 -11.13 8.35 4.91
C TYR A 332 -11.45 9.03 3.59
N ASP A 333 -12.21 10.13 3.65
CA ASP A 333 -12.56 10.94 2.48
C ASP A 333 -11.44 11.95 2.20
N PHE A 334 -10.98 12.01 0.95
CA PHE A 334 -10.12 13.10 0.50
C PHE A 334 -10.95 14.38 0.35
N ASP A 335 -10.28 15.53 0.43
CA ASP A 335 -10.94 16.79 0.14
C ASP A 335 -11.50 16.79 -1.29
N PRO A 336 -12.79 17.13 -1.47
CA PRO A 336 -13.42 17.05 -2.77
C PRO A 336 -12.81 18.11 -3.68
N VAL A 337 -12.34 17.68 -4.84
CA VAL A 337 -11.78 18.62 -5.80
C VAL A 337 -12.92 19.26 -6.59
N THR A 338 -12.97 20.59 -6.55
CA THR A 338 -14.02 21.38 -7.21
C THR A 338 -13.48 22.11 -8.43
N TYR A 339 -14.27 22.13 -9.50
CA TYR A 339 -13.96 22.81 -10.75
C TYR A 339 -15.12 23.74 -11.13
N CYS A 340 -14.81 24.99 -11.50
CA CYS A 340 -15.83 25.94 -11.93
C CYS A 340 -15.87 26.06 -13.46
N VAL A 341 -17.04 25.76 -14.05
CA VAL A 341 -17.31 25.97 -15.48
C VAL A 341 -18.07 27.29 -15.63
N PRO A 342 -17.54 28.29 -16.35
CA PRO A 342 -18.24 29.55 -16.57
C PRO A 342 -19.58 29.32 -17.27
N CYS A 343 -20.67 29.88 -16.75
CA CYS A 343 -21.95 29.86 -17.46
C CYS A 343 -21.98 30.99 -18.49
N ALA A 344 -22.51 30.70 -19.68
CA ALA A 344 -22.78 31.72 -20.68
C ALA A 344 -24.14 31.49 -21.32
N ASP A 345 -25.01 32.50 -21.23
CA ASP A 345 -26.18 32.57 -22.08
C ASP A 345 -25.77 33.04 -23.47
N LYS A 346 -26.24 32.33 -24.49
CA LYS A 346 -26.03 32.67 -25.88
C LYS A 346 -27.36 32.93 -26.57
N SER A 347 -27.44 34.04 -27.28
CA SER A 347 -28.52 34.25 -28.24
C SER A 347 -27.98 34.82 -29.53
N ILE A 348 -28.46 34.29 -30.64
CA ILE A 348 -28.24 34.89 -31.94
C ILE A 348 -29.41 35.82 -32.17
N VAL A 349 -29.11 37.11 -32.32
CA VAL A 349 -30.09 38.18 -32.48
C VAL A 349 -30.52 38.29 -33.94
N SER A 350 -29.59 38.14 -34.89
CA SER A 350 -29.91 38.14 -36.32
C SER A 350 -28.83 37.48 -37.18
N PHE A 351 -29.28 36.88 -38.29
CA PHE A 351 -28.48 36.52 -39.46
C PHE A 351 -29.06 37.20 -40.69
N GLN A 352 -28.27 38.01 -41.38
CA GLN A 352 -28.69 38.70 -42.59
C GLN A 352 -27.70 38.45 -43.73
N GLN A 353 -28.19 37.93 -44.84
CA GLN A 353 -27.38 37.78 -46.05
C GLN A 353 -27.30 39.11 -46.80
N ILE A 354 -26.07 39.50 -47.18
CA ILE A 354 -25.78 40.64 -48.05
C ILE A 354 -24.84 40.16 -49.16
N GLY A 355 -25.41 39.79 -50.30
CA GLY A 355 -24.66 39.19 -51.40
C GLY A 355 -24.08 37.82 -51.01
N ASN A 356 -22.76 37.67 -51.11
CA ASN A 356 -22.03 36.45 -50.70
C ASN A 356 -21.55 36.50 -49.24
N MET A 357 -21.97 37.51 -48.47
CA MET A 357 -21.62 37.65 -47.06
C MET A 357 -22.84 37.41 -46.19
N VAL A 358 -22.59 36.91 -44.98
CA VAL A 358 -23.58 36.86 -43.91
C VAL A 358 -23.12 37.77 -42.79
N GLU A 359 -23.95 38.75 -42.47
CA GLU A 359 -23.84 39.54 -41.25
C GLU A 359 -24.52 38.79 -40.12
N TYR A 360 -23.82 38.64 -39.01
CA TYR A 360 -24.37 38.06 -37.80
C TYR A 360 -24.35 39.08 -36.67
N GLN A 361 -25.37 39.02 -35.83
CA GLN A 361 -25.39 39.68 -34.54
C GLN A 361 -25.75 38.65 -33.48
N GLY A 362 -24.87 38.48 -32.49
CA GLY A 362 -25.11 37.63 -31.33
C GLY A 362 -24.88 38.39 -30.04
N THR A 363 -25.50 37.91 -28.97
CA THR A 363 -25.15 38.29 -27.60
C THR A 363 -24.61 37.08 -26.87
N ILE A 364 -23.55 37.31 -26.12
CA ILE A 364 -23.05 36.35 -25.12
C ILE A 364 -23.09 37.08 -23.78
N THR A 365 -23.74 36.46 -22.80
CA THR A 365 -23.81 36.99 -21.43
C THR A 365 -23.22 35.95 -20.49
N GLU A 366 -22.11 36.27 -19.84
CA GLU A 366 -21.57 35.43 -18.76
C GLU A 366 -22.51 35.48 -17.55
N GLN A 367 -22.92 34.33 -17.08
CA GLN A 367 -23.79 34.13 -15.91
C GLN A 367 -22.93 33.64 -14.74
N GLY A 368 -22.47 34.57 -13.91
CA GLY A 368 -21.62 34.24 -12.77
C GLY A 368 -20.14 34.09 -13.14
N SER A 369 -19.28 34.47 -12.19
CA SER A 369 -17.84 34.52 -12.38
C SER A 369 -17.18 33.33 -11.68
N CYS A 370 -16.52 32.46 -12.46
CA CYS A 370 -15.46 31.63 -11.91
C CYS A 370 -14.27 32.54 -11.60
N SER A 371 -13.97 32.74 -10.31
CA SER A 371 -12.88 33.61 -9.89
C SER A 371 -11.53 33.04 -10.37
N GLY A 372 -10.70 33.86 -11.03
CA GLY A 372 -9.35 33.46 -11.44
C GLY A 372 -9.25 32.75 -12.80
N THR A 373 -10.34 32.59 -13.54
CA THR A 373 -10.33 32.04 -14.91
C THR A 373 -10.54 33.15 -15.95
N THR A 374 -9.76 33.13 -17.03
CA THR A 374 -10.04 33.94 -18.22
C THR A 374 -10.81 33.09 -19.21
N VAL A 375 -12.01 33.54 -19.60
CA VAL A 375 -12.85 32.82 -20.56
C VAL A 375 -12.81 33.51 -21.90
N LYS A 376 -12.59 32.69 -22.94
CA LYS A 376 -12.47 33.11 -24.32
C LYS A 376 -13.56 32.46 -25.15
N TYR A 377 -14.20 33.24 -26.01
CA TYR A 377 -15.32 32.79 -26.83
C TYR A 377 -15.01 32.99 -28.31
N LYS A 378 -15.40 32.03 -29.15
CA LYS A 378 -15.44 32.23 -30.60
C LYS A 378 -16.68 31.59 -31.22
N TRP A 379 -17.12 32.11 -32.35
CA TRP A 379 -18.14 31.46 -33.17
C TRP A 379 -17.47 30.62 -34.24
N GLU A 380 -17.97 29.41 -34.44
CA GLU A 380 -17.67 28.56 -35.59
C GLU A 380 -18.93 28.39 -36.43
N PHE A 381 -18.78 28.50 -37.75
CA PHE A 381 -19.88 28.44 -38.70
C PHE A 381 -19.79 27.17 -39.52
N TYR A 382 -20.88 26.41 -39.51
CA TYR A 382 -21.01 25.11 -40.14
C TYR A 382 -22.10 25.19 -41.21
N LYS A 383 -21.93 24.38 -42.25
CA LYS A 383 -23.05 24.02 -43.10
C LYS A 383 -23.85 22.91 -42.43
N ASP A 384 -25.16 22.94 -42.58
CA ASP A 384 -26.05 21.94 -41.98
C ASP A 384 -25.61 20.52 -42.32
N ASN A 385 -25.54 19.69 -41.28
CA ASN A 385 -25.08 18.29 -41.30
C ASN A 385 -23.59 18.07 -41.62
N GLU A 386 -22.76 19.12 -41.66
CA GLU A 386 -21.30 18.99 -41.75
C GLU A 386 -20.65 19.12 -40.37
N SER A 387 -19.56 18.37 -40.13
CA SER A 387 -18.84 18.33 -38.86
C SER A 387 -17.59 19.22 -38.81
N THR A 388 -17.22 19.85 -39.92
CA THR A 388 -16.09 20.77 -40.03
C THR A 388 -16.59 22.19 -40.27
N PRO A 389 -16.14 23.21 -39.51
CA PRO A 389 -16.54 24.59 -39.74
C PRO A 389 -15.92 25.09 -41.04
N PHE A 390 -16.67 25.91 -41.79
CA PHE A 390 -16.17 26.59 -42.99
C PHE A 390 -15.57 27.97 -42.70
N ASP A 391 -15.91 28.56 -41.56
CA ASP A 391 -15.39 29.83 -41.09
C ASP A 391 -15.44 29.91 -39.55
N ASP A 392 -14.60 30.74 -38.94
CA ASP A 392 -14.61 31.00 -37.50
C ASP A 392 -14.20 32.43 -37.15
N THR A 393 -14.49 32.83 -35.91
CA THR A 393 -14.04 34.13 -35.38
C THR A 393 -12.78 33.96 -34.55
N PRO A 394 -11.98 35.03 -34.37
CA PRO A 394 -10.98 35.07 -33.30
C PRO A 394 -11.63 34.83 -31.92
N TYR A 395 -10.81 34.45 -30.95
CA TYR A 395 -11.24 34.37 -29.56
C TYR A 395 -11.37 35.76 -28.95
N TYR A 396 -12.49 36.01 -28.26
CA TYR A 396 -12.76 37.24 -27.52
C TYR A 396 -12.79 36.97 -26.01
N ASN A 397 -12.17 37.86 -25.23
CA ASN A 397 -12.34 37.87 -23.77
C ASN A 397 -13.62 38.64 -23.43
N LEU A 398 -14.49 38.07 -22.60
CA LEU A 398 -15.61 38.81 -22.00
C LEU A 398 -15.20 39.27 -20.60
N GLN A 399 -15.57 40.49 -20.23
CA GLN A 399 -15.30 41.05 -18.90
C GLN A 399 -16.62 41.27 -18.15
N ASN A 400 -17.31 40.19 -17.77
CA ASN A 400 -18.52 40.25 -16.94
C ASN A 400 -19.65 41.15 -17.49
N GLN A 401 -19.77 41.29 -18.81
CA GLN A 401 -20.81 42.09 -19.46
C GLN A 401 -21.34 41.42 -20.73
N ALA A 402 -22.63 41.60 -20.99
CA ALA A 402 -23.25 41.23 -22.26
C ALA A 402 -22.52 41.94 -23.40
N THR A 403 -21.84 41.17 -24.25
CA THR A 403 -21.10 41.73 -25.38
C THR A 403 -21.83 41.39 -26.67
N TYR A 404 -22.05 42.42 -27.48
CA TYR A 404 -22.57 42.27 -28.83
C TYR A 404 -21.41 41.88 -29.75
N LEU A 405 -21.50 40.69 -30.33
CA LEU A 405 -20.57 40.27 -31.37
C LEU A 405 -21.27 40.49 -32.72
N THR A 406 -20.68 41.37 -33.53
CA THR A 406 -21.09 41.62 -34.90
C THR A 406 -19.94 41.31 -35.83
N GLY A 407 -20.20 40.63 -36.94
CA GLY A 407 -19.18 40.35 -37.94
C GLY A 407 -19.77 39.96 -39.28
N GLN A 408 -18.87 39.82 -40.25
CA GLN A 408 -19.17 39.40 -41.62
C GLN A 408 -18.38 38.12 -41.90
N ILE A 409 -19.05 37.09 -42.40
CA ILE A 409 -18.43 35.85 -42.88
C ILE A 409 -18.68 35.70 -44.36
N ASN A 410 -17.70 35.15 -45.08
CA ASN A 410 -17.85 34.87 -46.50
C ASN A 410 -18.50 33.50 -46.67
N MET A 411 -19.62 33.44 -47.40
CA MET A 411 -20.23 32.15 -47.70
C MET A 411 -19.37 31.36 -48.69
N PRO A 412 -19.13 30.07 -48.44
CA PRO A 412 -18.56 29.19 -49.44
C PRO A 412 -19.45 29.20 -50.68
N SER A 413 -18.85 29.09 -51.87
CA SER A 413 -19.62 29.00 -53.13
C SER A 413 -20.56 27.79 -53.21
N SER A 414 -20.46 26.86 -52.26
CA SER A 414 -21.31 25.68 -52.10
C SER A 414 -22.53 25.90 -51.20
N VAL A 415 -22.71 27.10 -50.62
CA VAL A 415 -23.83 27.49 -49.74
C VAL A 415 -24.64 28.58 -50.45
N ASN A 416 -25.80 28.20 -50.99
CA ASN A 416 -26.70 29.13 -51.70
C ASN A 416 -27.87 29.62 -50.85
N ASP A 417 -28.05 29.07 -49.65
CA ASP A 417 -29.15 29.39 -48.73
C ASP A 417 -28.62 29.57 -47.30
N PRO A 418 -28.69 30.79 -46.73
CA PRO A 418 -28.24 31.07 -45.37
C PRO A 418 -29.05 30.34 -44.29
N GLN A 419 -30.24 29.79 -44.60
CA GLN A 419 -30.98 28.93 -43.66
C GLN A 419 -30.28 27.59 -43.38
N THR A 420 -29.26 27.24 -44.17
CA THR A 420 -28.46 26.02 -44.00
C THR A 420 -27.19 26.23 -43.17
N ILE A 421 -27.05 27.38 -42.51
CA ILE A 421 -25.87 27.72 -41.71
C ILE A 421 -26.20 27.52 -40.23
N LYS A 422 -25.38 26.70 -39.55
CA LYS A 422 -25.40 26.52 -38.10
C LYS A 422 -24.21 27.24 -37.50
N ALA A 423 -24.46 28.14 -36.54
CA ALA A 423 -23.39 28.74 -35.74
C ALA A 423 -23.29 28.05 -34.38
N VAL A 424 -22.07 27.67 -34.01
CA VAL A 424 -21.74 27.03 -32.74
C VAL A 424 -20.80 27.94 -31.96
N LEU A 425 -21.16 28.22 -30.71
CA LEU A 425 -20.30 28.97 -29.82
C LEU A 425 -19.30 28.03 -29.17
N MET A 426 -18.01 28.29 -29.37
CA MET A 426 -16.92 27.57 -28.73
C MET A 426 -16.40 28.37 -27.54
N VAL A 427 -16.18 27.67 -26.43
CA VAL A 427 -15.66 28.26 -25.19
C VAL A 427 -14.28 27.68 -24.92
N LYS A 428 -13.31 28.55 -24.67
CA LYS A 428 -11.98 28.21 -24.21
C LYS A 428 -11.78 28.81 -22.83
N ILE A 429 -11.52 27.96 -21.84
CA ILE A 429 -11.24 28.37 -20.47
C ILE A 429 -9.72 28.35 -20.29
N GLU A 430 -9.14 29.48 -19.91
CA GLU A 430 -7.74 29.60 -19.53
C GLU A 430 -7.66 29.85 -18.02
N MET A 431 -7.12 28.88 -17.28
CA MET A 431 -6.93 29.00 -15.84
C MET A 431 -5.63 29.76 -15.56
N ALA A 432 -5.65 30.70 -14.60
CA ALA A 432 -4.43 31.39 -14.18
C ALA A 432 -3.60 30.46 -13.27
N GLY A 433 -2.55 29.84 -13.80
CA GLY A 433 -1.60 29.03 -13.05
C GLY A 433 -1.15 27.78 -13.82
N ASN A 434 0.08 27.32 -13.56
CA ASN A 434 0.48 25.96 -13.93
C ASN A 434 -0.44 25.01 -13.16
N GLY A 435 -1.35 24.35 -13.88
CA GLY A 435 -2.54 23.69 -13.33
C GLY A 435 -2.24 22.52 -12.39
N CYS A 436 -1.92 22.84 -11.14
CA CYS A 436 -2.16 22.00 -9.98
C CYS A 436 -3.20 22.73 -9.14
N MET A 437 -4.39 22.16 -9.02
CA MET A 437 -5.29 22.52 -7.92
C MET A 437 -4.76 21.73 -6.71
N GLU A 438 -3.97 22.39 -5.88
CA GLU A 438 -3.62 21.87 -4.56
C GLU A 438 -4.87 21.98 -3.68
N SER A 439 -5.39 20.84 -3.25
CA SER A 439 -6.24 20.70 -2.06
C SER A 439 -5.35 20.41 -0.85
#